data_AF-A0A222W186-F1
#
_entry.id   AF-A0A222W186-F1
#
_cell.length_a   1.000
_cell.length_b   1.000
_cell.length_c   1.000
_cell.angle_alpha   90.00
_cell.angle_beta   90.00
_cell.angle_gamma   90.00
#
_symmetry.space_group_name_H-M   'P 1'
#
loop_
_entity.id
_entity.type
_entity.pdbx_description
1 polymer ?
#
loop_
_entity_poly.entity_id
_entity_poly.type
_entity_poly.pdbx_seq_one_letter_code
_entity_poly.pdbx_strand_id
1 'polypeptide(L)'
;MALARELFLTIPDMPALLALFVAVANRNVETIKELPVAHRILEERAVELRVVKRRRGQKRWYETVSWEIGKPGRELHTPGGLYLLALELTARSRAFSGARFLWSVWRSNPRANIGGVAEHDGMFDRKLNRNIYATEWAETHGLTADRVGSPEPVEAAPAARTRTIKVDGRWVRRKPAPGTLQVEFNRLKTSTDVRRTKQAGGHLPSSVRTNTIPTLFRSYLRDDPTTIEWAEDVVSAALVDAEHSALDAHRRVLDANGGSLRVVPGPADAQHLRDAGLDPTAARKAAAGELDTVWTACVDPDHHPASGEVCRPASFLDCFHCGNCLVTRDQLPAQLGLLDALGARREQLSEQDWWGRYGSVWAAITNDILVKFSAAEIELAQAAKPDDALLDLLENPWEHP
;
A
#
# COMPACT_ATOMS: atom_id res chain seq x y z
N MET A 1 5.04 -20.90 45.95
CA MET A 1 4.82 -19.81 44.97
C MET A 1 5.42 -20.15 43.61
N ALA A 2 6.70 -20.54 43.50
CA ALA A 2 7.33 -20.92 42.22
C ALA A 2 6.64 -22.12 41.53
N LEU A 3 6.45 -23.22 42.25
CA LEU A 3 5.85 -24.45 41.71
C LEU A 3 4.41 -24.28 41.16
N ALA A 4 3.59 -23.41 41.76
CA ALA A 4 2.22 -23.19 41.27
C ALA A 4 2.18 -22.48 39.91
N ARG A 5 3.20 -21.66 39.59
CA ARG A 5 3.32 -21.00 38.28
C ARG A 5 3.73 -21.97 37.18
N GLU A 6 4.34 -23.10 37.53
CA GLU A 6 4.68 -24.16 36.58
C GLU A 6 3.46 -25.02 36.21
N LEU A 7 2.39 -24.94 37.00
CA LEU A 7 1.20 -25.79 36.86
C LEU A 7 -0.05 -25.02 36.40
N PHE A 8 -0.06 -23.70 36.53
CA PHE A 8 -1.23 -22.87 36.24
C PHE A 8 -0.82 -21.58 35.54
N LEU A 9 -1.65 -21.16 34.58
CA LEU A 9 -1.57 -19.82 34.03
C LEU A 9 -1.79 -18.77 35.11
N THR A 10 -1.05 -17.68 35.00
CA THR A 10 -1.10 -16.52 35.87
C THR A 10 -1.46 -15.26 35.09
N ILE A 11 -1.79 -14.19 35.81
CA ILE A 11 -2.13 -12.90 35.18
C ILE A 11 -1.01 -12.41 34.23
N PRO A 12 0.29 -12.48 34.58
CA PRO A 12 1.39 -12.14 33.67
C PRO A 12 1.43 -12.89 32.32
N ASP A 13 0.85 -14.08 32.22
CA ASP A 13 0.87 -14.89 30.99
C ASP A 13 -0.19 -14.41 29.98
N MET A 14 -1.20 -13.69 30.46
CA MET A 14 -2.40 -13.36 29.70
C MET A 14 -2.17 -12.39 28.52
N PRO A 15 -1.31 -11.35 28.61
CA PRO A 15 -1.03 -10.48 27.47
C PRO A 15 -0.56 -11.23 26.23
N ALA A 16 0.43 -12.09 26.36
CA ALA A 16 0.98 -12.84 25.24
C ALA A 16 -0.07 -13.76 24.62
N LEU A 17 -0.78 -14.54 25.45
CA LEU A 17 -1.80 -15.47 25.01
C LEU A 17 -2.96 -14.77 24.30
N LEU A 18 -3.49 -13.70 24.89
CA LEU A 18 -4.59 -12.95 24.28
C LEU A 18 -4.14 -12.28 22.97
N ALA A 19 -2.91 -11.75 22.90
CA ALA A 19 -2.40 -11.10 21.69
C ALA A 19 -2.23 -12.12 20.56
N LEU A 20 -1.67 -13.30 20.88
CA LEU A 20 -1.54 -14.40 19.93
C LEU A 20 -2.91 -14.87 19.43
N PHE A 21 -3.89 -15.07 20.32
CA PHE A 21 -5.25 -15.44 19.92
C PHE A 21 -5.89 -14.41 18.97
N VAL A 22 -5.75 -13.12 19.27
CA VAL A 22 -6.28 -12.06 18.39
C VAL A 22 -5.64 -12.15 17.01
N ALA A 23 -4.32 -12.32 16.93
CA ALA A 23 -3.59 -12.38 15.67
C ALA A 23 -3.91 -13.64 14.84
N VAL A 24 -4.00 -14.81 15.49
CA VAL A 24 -4.24 -16.09 14.83
C VAL A 24 -5.72 -16.21 14.43
N ALA A 25 -6.65 -15.97 15.35
CA ALA A 25 -8.09 -16.10 15.10
C ALA A 25 -8.70 -14.92 14.34
N ASN A 26 -7.97 -13.81 14.22
CA ASN A 26 -8.45 -12.55 13.64
C ASN A 26 -9.80 -12.09 14.24
N ARG A 27 -9.93 -12.15 15.56
CA ARG A 27 -11.13 -11.72 16.30
C ARG A 27 -10.79 -10.64 17.30
N ASN A 28 -11.77 -9.78 17.59
CA ASN A 28 -11.63 -8.76 18.62
C ASN A 28 -11.30 -9.40 19.98
N VAL A 29 -10.51 -8.70 20.78
CA VAL A 29 -10.12 -9.17 22.11
C VAL A 29 -11.32 -9.48 23.00
N GLU A 30 -12.44 -8.74 22.89
CA GLU A 30 -13.60 -9.01 23.73
C GLU A 30 -14.19 -10.40 23.44
N THR A 31 -14.21 -10.81 22.16
CA THR A 31 -14.62 -12.16 21.76
C THR A 31 -13.65 -13.21 22.29
N ILE A 32 -12.34 -12.95 22.22
CA ILE A 32 -11.30 -13.86 22.75
C ILE A 32 -11.42 -14.04 24.27
N LYS A 33 -11.73 -12.97 25.02
CA LYS A 33 -11.92 -13.01 26.47
C LYS A 33 -13.11 -13.86 26.91
N GLU A 34 -14.11 -14.05 26.04
CA GLU A 34 -15.35 -14.79 26.31
C GLU A 34 -15.41 -16.13 25.58
N LEU A 35 -14.27 -16.70 25.18
CA LEU A 35 -14.28 -18.01 24.52
C LEU A 35 -14.91 -19.07 25.44
N PRO A 36 -15.88 -19.86 24.92
CA PRO A 36 -16.56 -20.88 25.72
C PRO A 36 -15.66 -22.09 25.94
N VAL A 37 -15.95 -22.86 26.99
CA VAL A 37 -15.38 -24.21 27.17
C VAL A 37 -16.10 -25.23 26.27
N ALA A 38 -17.41 -25.03 26.07
CA ALA A 38 -18.22 -25.88 25.20
C ALA A 38 -17.82 -25.71 23.74
N HIS A 39 -17.46 -26.82 23.10
CA HIS A 39 -17.06 -26.91 21.71
C HIS A 39 -17.45 -28.28 21.13
N ARG A 40 -17.39 -28.39 19.81
CA ARG A 40 -17.55 -29.64 19.06
C ARG A 40 -16.33 -29.84 18.16
N ILE A 41 -15.75 -31.03 18.18
CA ILE A 41 -14.69 -31.40 17.23
C ILE A 41 -15.35 -31.95 15.96
N LEU A 42 -14.94 -31.43 14.81
CA LEU A 42 -15.42 -31.84 13.48
C LEU A 42 -14.29 -32.60 12.79
N GLU A 43 -14.49 -33.92 12.61
CA GLU A 43 -13.59 -34.81 11.85
C GLU A 43 -12.10 -34.69 12.26
N GLU A 44 -11.83 -34.38 13.53
CA GLU A 44 -10.47 -34.12 14.08
C GLU A 44 -9.69 -32.99 13.38
N ARG A 45 -10.33 -32.25 12.47
CA ARG A 45 -9.69 -31.22 11.64
C ARG A 45 -10.05 -29.81 12.06
N ALA A 46 -11.22 -29.63 12.66
CA ALA A 46 -11.68 -28.33 13.11
C ALA A 46 -12.38 -28.41 14.46
N VAL A 47 -12.31 -27.31 15.21
CA VAL A 47 -13.12 -27.07 16.39
C VAL A 47 -14.20 -26.06 16.04
N GLU A 48 -15.44 -26.40 16.39
CA GLU A 48 -16.58 -25.52 16.26
C GLU A 48 -17.00 -25.01 17.62
N LEU A 49 -17.20 -23.70 17.73
CA LEU A 49 -17.63 -23.05 18.96
C LEU A 49 -18.60 -21.90 18.69
N ARG A 50 -19.45 -21.62 19.68
CA ARG A 50 -20.39 -20.51 19.65
C ARG A 50 -19.82 -19.31 20.42
N VAL A 51 -19.30 -18.33 19.69
CA VAL A 51 -18.67 -17.13 20.25
C VAL A 51 -19.65 -15.98 20.45
N VAL A 52 -19.33 -15.07 21.36
CA VAL A 52 -20.08 -13.83 21.58
C VAL A 52 -19.56 -12.69 20.69
N LYS A 53 -20.44 -12.07 19.91
CA LYS A 53 -20.19 -10.86 19.10
C LYS A 53 -21.17 -9.75 19.48
N ARG A 54 -20.80 -8.97 20.50
CA ARG A 54 -21.68 -7.96 21.13
C ARG A 54 -22.13 -6.82 20.19
N ARG A 55 -21.35 -6.48 19.15
CA ARG A 55 -21.61 -5.33 18.26
C ARG A 55 -22.52 -5.64 17.05
N ARG A 56 -23.16 -6.82 16.96
CA ARG A 56 -23.94 -7.24 15.77
C ARG A 56 -25.42 -6.79 15.77
N GLY A 57 -25.82 -5.86 16.65
CA GLY A 57 -27.18 -5.35 16.78
C GLY A 57 -28.07 -6.14 17.76
N GLN A 58 -29.25 -5.61 18.06
CA GLN A 58 -30.24 -6.27 18.94
C GLN A 58 -30.63 -7.63 18.33
N LYS A 59 -30.46 -8.72 19.09
CA LYS A 59 -30.81 -10.12 18.77
C LYS A 59 -29.79 -11.00 18.03
N ARG A 60 -28.57 -10.54 17.69
CA ARG A 60 -27.53 -11.40 17.04
C ARG A 60 -26.20 -11.48 17.82
N TRP A 61 -26.28 -11.79 19.11
CA TRP A 61 -25.10 -11.78 20.00
C TRP A 61 -24.16 -12.98 19.86
N TYR A 62 -24.59 -14.04 19.16
CA TYR A 62 -23.81 -15.26 19.00
C TYR A 62 -23.47 -15.52 17.53
N GLU A 63 -22.28 -16.05 17.29
CA GLU A 63 -21.78 -16.49 15.99
C GLU A 63 -21.18 -17.90 16.18
N THR A 64 -21.52 -18.84 15.30
CA THR A 64 -20.82 -20.12 15.24
C THR A 64 -19.59 -19.94 14.36
N VAL A 65 -18.42 -20.33 14.87
CA VAL A 65 -17.17 -20.30 14.12
C VAL A 65 -16.58 -21.71 14.09
N SER A 66 -16.00 -22.07 12.95
CA SER A 66 -15.24 -23.31 12.77
C SER A 66 -13.79 -22.93 12.53
N TRP A 67 -12.90 -23.45 13.38
CA TRP A 67 -11.49 -23.12 13.39
C TRP A 67 -10.66 -24.38 13.16
N GLU A 68 -9.76 -24.33 12.18
CA GLU A 68 -8.85 -25.43 11.88
C GLU A 68 -7.94 -25.74 13.09
N ILE A 69 -7.76 -27.03 13.39
CA ILE A 69 -6.88 -27.53 14.45
C ILE A 69 -5.41 -27.54 13.99
N GLY A 70 -5.16 -27.84 12.72
CA GLY A 70 -3.82 -27.93 12.15
C GLY A 70 -3.09 -29.23 12.52
N LYS A 71 -1.81 -29.31 12.18
CA LYS A 71 -0.96 -30.48 12.46
C LYS A 71 -0.53 -30.52 13.94
N PRO A 72 -0.33 -31.71 14.54
CA PRO A 72 0.26 -31.84 15.87
C PRO A 72 1.61 -31.10 15.97
N GLY A 73 1.86 -30.43 17.10
CA GLY A 73 3.06 -29.61 17.35
C GLY A 73 3.03 -28.22 16.70
N ARG A 74 1.90 -27.83 16.09
CA ARG A 74 1.70 -26.51 15.45
C ARG A 74 0.52 -25.75 16.06
N GLU A 75 0.17 -26.05 17.30
CA GLU A 75 -1.01 -25.55 18.01
C GLU A 75 -1.02 -24.01 18.03
N LEU A 76 0.13 -23.35 18.14
CA LEU A 76 0.22 -21.88 18.18
C LEU A 76 -0.05 -21.17 16.85
N HIS A 77 -0.19 -21.91 15.74
CA HIS A 77 -0.30 -21.34 14.39
C HIS A 77 -1.73 -21.35 13.84
N THR A 78 -2.62 -22.13 14.44
CA THR A 78 -4.01 -22.25 14.00
C THR A 78 -4.96 -21.87 15.14
N PRO A 79 -6.12 -21.27 14.84
CA PRO A 79 -7.03 -20.84 15.89
C PRO A 79 -7.64 -22.00 16.67
N GLY A 80 -7.85 -23.16 16.02
CA GLY A 80 -8.39 -24.35 16.68
C GLY A 80 -7.35 -25.07 17.53
N GLY A 81 -6.11 -25.20 17.03
CA GLY A 81 -5.01 -25.78 17.79
C GLY A 81 -4.71 -24.95 19.04
N LEU A 82 -4.67 -23.62 18.89
CA LEU A 82 -4.42 -22.70 20.00
C LEU A 82 -5.55 -22.74 21.03
N TYR A 83 -6.80 -22.86 20.56
CA TYR A 83 -7.97 -23.04 21.43
C TYR A 83 -7.89 -24.33 22.27
N LEU A 84 -7.57 -25.46 21.64
CA LEU A 84 -7.45 -26.75 22.33
C LEU A 84 -6.27 -26.77 23.31
N LEU A 85 -5.12 -26.20 22.93
CA LEU A 85 -3.99 -26.04 23.84
C LEU A 85 -4.36 -25.16 25.04
N ALA A 86 -5.01 -24.03 24.79
CA ALA A 86 -5.44 -23.15 25.87
C ALA A 86 -6.44 -23.86 26.80
N LEU A 87 -7.36 -24.68 26.26
CA LEU A 87 -8.27 -25.50 27.04
C LEU A 87 -7.51 -26.44 27.98
N GLU A 88 -6.48 -27.12 27.49
CA GLU A 88 -5.64 -28.02 28.28
C GLU A 88 -4.93 -27.26 29.41
N LEU A 89 -4.22 -26.18 29.07
CA LEU A 89 -3.44 -25.37 30.01
C LEU A 89 -4.27 -24.80 31.16
N THR A 90 -5.56 -24.54 30.91
CA THR A 90 -6.47 -23.96 31.91
C THR A 90 -7.37 -25.00 32.58
N ALA A 91 -7.35 -26.27 32.14
CA ALA A 91 -8.25 -27.31 32.63
C ALA A 91 -8.18 -27.50 34.15
N ARG A 92 -6.97 -27.60 34.70
CA ARG A 92 -6.76 -27.80 36.13
C ARG A 92 -7.25 -26.61 36.95
N SER A 93 -6.94 -25.38 36.51
CA SER A 93 -7.41 -24.17 37.19
C SER A 93 -8.95 -24.05 37.12
N ARG A 94 -9.55 -24.39 35.99
CA ARG A 94 -11.02 -24.38 35.83
C ARG A 94 -11.73 -25.38 36.74
N ALA A 95 -11.14 -26.56 36.96
CA ALA A 95 -11.70 -27.56 37.87
C ALA A 95 -11.86 -27.01 39.29
N PHE A 96 -10.96 -26.13 39.73
CA PHE A 96 -11.05 -25.45 41.02
C PHE A 96 -11.97 -24.23 41.01
N SER A 97 -11.91 -23.40 39.96
CA SER A 97 -12.64 -22.13 39.93
C SER A 97 -14.08 -22.24 39.46
N GLY A 98 -14.46 -23.33 38.79
CA GLY A 98 -15.76 -23.46 38.11
C GLY A 98 -15.97 -22.42 37.00
N ALA A 99 -14.89 -21.99 36.32
CA ALA A 99 -14.98 -20.88 35.38
C ALA A 99 -15.91 -21.18 34.20
N ARG A 100 -16.71 -20.20 33.82
CA ARG A 100 -17.68 -20.30 32.72
C ARG A 100 -17.00 -20.17 31.35
N PHE A 101 -16.00 -19.32 31.24
CA PHE A 101 -15.19 -19.14 30.03
C PHE A 101 -13.87 -19.90 30.10
N LEU A 102 -13.19 -19.97 28.96
CA LEU A 102 -11.89 -20.63 28.78
C LEU A 102 -10.87 -20.22 29.85
N TRP A 103 -10.79 -18.92 30.15
CA TRP A 103 -9.72 -18.32 30.92
C TRP A 103 -9.91 -18.44 32.44
N SER A 104 -9.26 -19.43 33.03
CA SER A 104 -9.06 -19.55 34.48
C SER A 104 -7.58 -19.44 34.83
N VAL A 105 -7.25 -18.58 35.78
CA VAL A 105 -5.87 -18.30 36.21
C VAL A 105 -5.70 -18.47 37.71
N TRP A 106 -4.49 -18.82 38.13
CA TRP A 106 -4.07 -18.74 39.52
C TRP A 106 -3.57 -17.33 39.84
N ARG A 107 -4.22 -16.65 40.78
CA ARG A 107 -3.97 -15.22 41.04
C ARG A 107 -2.78 -14.96 41.94
N SER A 108 -2.34 -15.94 42.73
CA SER A 108 -1.18 -15.82 43.61
C SER A 108 -1.23 -14.53 44.45
N ASN A 109 -2.29 -14.34 45.23
CA ASN A 109 -2.52 -13.08 45.94
C ASN A 109 -2.45 -13.25 47.47
N PRO A 110 -1.24 -13.29 48.05
CA PRO A 110 -1.07 -13.43 49.50
C PRO A 110 -1.67 -12.25 50.28
N ARG A 111 -1.88 -11.09 49.64
CA ARG A 111 -2.45 -9.89 50.27
C ARG A 111 -3.96 -9.98 50.46
N ALA A 112 -4.64 -10.86 49.74
CA ALA A 112 -6.08 -11.04 49.88
C ALA A 112 -6.44 -12.01 51.02
N ASN A 113 -5.46 -12.62 51.68
CA ASN A 113 -5.65 -13.73 52.63
C ASN A 113 -6.48 -14.88 52.01
N ILE A 114 -6.32 -15.08 50.70
CA ILE A 114 -6.99 -16.13 49.92
C ILE A 114 -5.93 -17.20 49.63
N GLY A 115 -6.20 -18.44 50.00
CA GLY A 115 -5.32 -19.58 49.75
C GLY A 115 -6.08 -20.77 49.16
N GLY A 116 -5.33 -21.70 48.56
CA GLY A 116 -5.89 -22.93 48.01
C GLY A 116 -6.81 -22.69 46.82
N VAL A 117 -7.93 -23.42 46.75
CA VAL A 117 -8.84 -23.40 45.59
C VAL A 117 -9.39 -22.01 45.26
N ALA A 118 -9.53 -21.12 46.25
CA ALA A 118 -10.03 -19.77 46.06
C ALA A 118 -9.04 -18.83 45.33
N GLU A 119 -7.78 -19.25 45.15
CA GLU A 119 -6.81 -18.51 44.34
C GLU A 119 -7.08 -18.63 42.83
N HIS A 120 -7.82 -19.66 42.42
CA HIS A 120 -8.24 -19.86 41.03
C HIS A 120 -9.45 -18.99 40.69
N ASP A 121 -9.41 -18.31 39.55
CA ASP A 121 -10.41 -17.30 39.18
C ASP A 121 -10.71 -17.37 37.69
N GLY A 122 -12.01 -17.46 37.36
CA GLY A 122 -12.51 -17.22 36.02
C GLY A 122 -12.32 -15.75 35.66
N MET A 123 -11.22 -15.45 34.97
CA MET A 123 -10.68 -14.09 34.85
C MET A 123 -11.71 -13.11 34.30
N PHE A 124 -12.51 -13.54 33.31
CA PHE A 124 -13.46 -12.69 32.61
C PHE A 124 -14.93 -12.99 32.92
N ASP A 125 -15.21 -13.93 33.83
CA ASP A 125 -16.58 -14.36 34.12
C ASP A 125 -17.46 -13.23 34.65
N ARG A 126 -16.88 -12.32 35.45
CA ARG A 126 -17.61 -11.19 36.06
C ARG A 126 -17.51 -9.89 35.24
N LYS A 127 -16.35 -9.61 34.65
CA LYS A 127 -16.03 -8.34 33.95
C LYS A 127 -14.97 -8.55 32.86
N LEU A 128 -15.14 -7.91 31.70
CA LEU A 128 -14.21 -7.98 30.56
C LEU A 128 -13.05 -6.97 30.62
N ASN A 129 -13.22 -5.91 31.40
CA ASN A 129 -12.27 -4.80 31.51
C ASN A 129 -11.19 -5.02 32.58
N ARG A 130 -10.92 -6.28 32.96
CA ARG A 130 -9.80 -6.58 33.86
C ARG A 130 -8.49 -6.14 33.24
N ASN A 131 -7.62 -5.55 34.06
CA ASN A 131 -6.29 -5.15 33.63
C ASN A 131 -5.43 -6.41 33.42
N ILE A 132 -4.80 -6.49 32.25
CA ILE A 132 -3.91 -7.58 31.85
C ILE A 132 -2.45 -7.14 31.83
N TYR A 133 -2.13 -5.86 32.06
CA TYR A 133 -0.76 -5.33 32.14
C TYR A 133 0.05 -5.51 30.84
N ALA A 134 -0.58 -5.20 29.70
CA ALA A 134 -0.01 -5.43 28.37
C ALA A 134 1.24 -4.58 28.09
N THR A 135 1.24 -3.32 28.53
CA THR A 135 2.41 -2.43 28.38
C THR A 135 3.56 -2.88 29.27
N GLU A 136 3.29 -3.35 30.49
CA GLU A 136 4.35 -3.89 31.36
C GLU A 136 4.90 -5.21 30.86
N TRP A 137 4.04 -6.04 30.27
CA TRP A 137 4.50 -7.24 29.56
C TRP A 137 5.43 -6.85 28.41
N ALA A 138 5.07 -5.87 27.58
CA ALA A 138 5.92 -5.37 26.50
C ALA A 138 7.27 -4.83 27.02
N GLU A 139 7.25 -4.04 28.09
CA GLU A 139 8.45 -3.51 28.73
C GLU A 139 9.36 -4.63 29.28
N THR A 140 8.78 -5.63 29.95
CA THR A 140 9.52 -6.77 30.52
C THR A 140 10.21 -7.59 29.43
N HIS A 141 9.64 -7.62 28.23
CA HIS A 141 10.19 -8.35 27.08
C HIS A 141 10.99 -7.45 26.12
N GLY A 142 11.24 -6.19 26.48
CA GLY A 142 12.03 -5.26 25.67
C GLY A 142 11.39 -4.90 24.33
N LEU A 143 10.06 -4.98 24.20
CA LEU A 143 9.36 -4.65 22.96
C LEU A 143 9.30 -3.12 22.78
N THR A 144 9.91 -2.62 21.71
CA THR A 144 9.95 -1.20 21.37
C THR A 144 9.02 -0.88 20.20
N ALA A 145 8.44 0.32 20.21
CA ALA A 145 7.78 0.86 19.03
C ALA A 145 8.82 1.16 17.94
N ASP A 146 8.41 1.10 16.67
CA ASP A 146 9.26 1.49 15.55
C ASP A 146 9.70 2.95 15.70
N ARG A 147 10.97 3.23 15.37
CA ARG A 147 11.46 4.61 15.30
C ARG A 147 10.83 5.23 14.05
N VAL A 148 9.91 6.17 14.25
CA VAL A 148 9.37 6.97 13.14
C VAL A 148 10.53 7.75 12.53
N GLY A 149 10.90 7.41 11.29
CA GLY A 149 11.95 8.06 10.51
C GLY A 149 11.47 9.28 9.71
N SER A 150 10.26 9.78 9.97
CA SER A 150 9.65 10.88 9.20
C SER A 150 9.38 12.10 10.09
N PRO A 151 9.57 13.35 9.60
CA PRO A 151 9.48 14.57 10.41
C PRO A 151 8.04 15.01 10.75
N GLU A 152 7.02 14.31 10.26
CA GLU A 152 5.63 14.68 10.50
C GLU A 152 5.05 14.07 11.78
N PRO A 153 4.20 14.81 12.51
CA PRO A 153 3.66 14.35 13.78
C PRO A 153 2.61 13.27 13.52
N VAL A 154 3.04 12.01 13.54
CA VAL A 154 2.13 10.87 13.77
C VAL A 154 1.33 11.18 15.02
N GLU A 155 0.00 11.11 14.93
CA GLU A 155 -0.95 11.28 16.04
C GLU A 155 -0.29 10.88 17.36
N ALA A 156 -0.15 11.86 18.27
CA ALA A 156 0.56 11.71 19.52
C ALA A 156 0.25 10.34 20.13
N ALA A 157 1.28 9.48 20.22
CA ALA A 157 1.14 8.14 20.77
C ALA A 157 0.28 8.25 22.05
N PRO A 158 -0.81 7.48 22.16
CA PRO A 158 -1.79 7.66 23.22
C PRO A 158 -1.06 7.70 24.56
N ALA A 159 -1.38 8.72 25.37
CA ALA A 159 -0.63 9.04 26.58
C ALA A 159 -0.34 7.77 27.38
N ALA A 160 0.95 7.45 27.54
CA ALA A 160 1.40 6.20 28.16
C ALA A 160 0.66 5.99 29.49
N ARG A 161 -0.09 4.88 29.59
CA ARG A 161 -0.91 4.60 30.77
C ARG A 161 -0.01 4.46 31.99
N THR A 162 -0.03 5.47 32.86
CA THR A 162 0.71 5.44 34.12
C THR A 162 0.10 4.44 35.09
N ARG A 163 0.95 3.71 35.81
CA ARG A 163 0.51 2.78 36.85
C ARG A 163 1.08 3.16 38.19
N THR A 164 0.27 3.03 39.24
CA THR A 164 0.75 3.12 40.62
C THR A 164 1.38 1.78 41.04
N ILE A 165 2.69 1.77 41.29
CA ILE A 165 3.45 0.63 41.82
C ILE A 165 3.89 0.93 43.25
N LYS A 166 4.20 -0.09 44.05
CA LYS A 166 4.74 0.10 45.41
C LYS A 166 6.26 -0.06 45.37
N VAL A 167 7.00 1.02 45.63
CA VAL A 167 8.46 1.06 45.72
C VAL A 167 8.81 1.45 47.16
N ASP A 168 9.59 0.64 47.86
CA ASP A 168 10.00 0.86 49.26
C ASP A 168 8.85 1.23 50.19
N GLY A 169 7.74 0.49 50.08
CA GLY A 169 6.57 0.71 50.92
C GLY A 169 5.64 1.84 50.46
N ARG A 170 6.01 2.66 49.46
CA ARG A 170 5.22 3.80 48.97
C ARG A 170 4.64 3.56 47.58
N TRP A 171 3.43 4.07 47.35
CA TRP A 171 2.76 4.02 46.06
C TRP A 171 3.23 5.15 45.15
N VAL A 172 3.87 4.81 44.03
CA VAL A 172 4.46 5.74 43.07
C VAL A 172 3.85 5.50 41.68
N ARG A 173 3.46 6.57 40.97
CA ARG A 173 3.07 6.45 39.55
C ARG A 173 4.31 6.29 38.69
N ARG A 174 4.45 5.12 38.05
CA ARG A 174 5.50 4.82 37.09
C ARG A 174 4.98 5.01 35.67
N LYS A 175 5.77 5.74 34.86
CA LYS A 175 5.64 5.79 33.41
C LYS A 175 6.46 4.63 32.80
N PRO A 176 5.99 3.99 31.71
CA PRO A 176 6.79 3.04 30.95
C PRO A 176 8.09 3.69 30.45
N ALA A 177 9.14 2.90 30.22
CA ALA A 177 10.37 3.40 29.61
C ALA A 177 10.09 4.06 28.23
N PRO A 178 10.77 5.17 27.89
CA PRO A 178 10.63 5.80 26.57
C PRO A 178 10.85 4.79 25.43
N GLY A 179 10.01 4.85 24.40
CA GLY A 179 10.07 3.93 23.26
C GLY A 179 9.43 2.54 23.49
N THR A 180 8.94 2.23 24.69
CA THR A 180 8.20 0.97 24.95
C THR A 180 6.95 0.89 24.09
N LEU A 181 6.74 -0.25 23.42
CA LEU A 181 5.56 -0.52 22.62
C LEU A 181 4.29 -0.44 23.48
N GLN A 182 3.36 0.45 23.10
CA GLN A 182 2.05 0.54 23.74
C GLN A 182 1.10 -0.50 23.11
N VAL A 183 0.89 -1.60 23.82
CA VAL A 183 0.02 -2.69 23.33
C VAL A 183 -1.45 -2.38 23.60
N GLU A 184 -2.14 -1.91 22.58
CA GLU A 184 -3.58 -1.67 22.59
C GLU A 184 -4.35 -2.81 21.94
N PHE A 185 -5.01 -3.63 22.76
CA PHE A 185 -5.75 -4.79 22.27
C PHE A 185 -6.91 -4.47 21.31
N ASN A 186 -7.45 -3.25 21.37
CA ASN A 186 -8.45 -2.79 20.40
C ASN A 186 -7.85 -2.54 19.01
N ARG A 187 -6.53 -2.31 18.91
CA ARG A 187 -5.81 -2.08 17.65
C ARG A 187 -5.19 -3.36 17.07
N LEU A 188 -4.89 -4.37 17.90
CA LEU A 188 -4.23 -5.61 17.46
C LEU A 188 -4.95 -6.30 16.28
N LYS A 189 -6.28 -6.39 16.34
CA LYS A 189 -7.06 -6.99 15.24
C LYS A 189 -6.93 -6.14 13.97
N THR A 190 -7.05 -4.82 14.09
CA THR A 190 -6.87 -3.88 12.99
C THR A 190 -5.49 -4.05 12.34
N SER A 191 -4.42 -4.07 13.13
CA SER A 191 -3.05 -4.30 12.63
C SER A 191 -2.90 -5.63 11.90
N THR A 192 -3.61 -6.67 12.36
CA THR A 192 -3.64 -7.98 11.69
C THR A 192 -4.38 -7.92 10.35
N ASP A 193 -5.52 -7.22 10.29
CA ASP A 193 -6.27 -7.01 9.04
C ASP A 193 -5.45 -6.23 8.01
N VAL A 194 -4.77 -5.16 8.43
CA VAL A 194 -3.87 -4.36 7.57
C VAL A 194 -2.78 -5.26 6.98
N ARG A 195 -2.06 -6.01 7.82
CA ARG A 195 -0.98 -6.92 7.38
C ARG A 195 -1.48 -7.97 6.39
N ARG A 196 -2.62 -8.60 6.66
CA ARG A 196 -3.20 -9.61 5.76
C ARG A 196 -3.70 -8.99 4.45
N THR A 197 -4.23 -7.77 4.48
CA THR A 197 -4.64 -7.04 3.26
C THR A 197 -3.45 -6.78 2.36
N LYS A 198 -2.34 -6.29 2.94
CA LYS A 198 -1.08 -6.05 2.22
C LYS A 198 -0.52 -7.34 1.62
N GLN A 199 -0.47 -8.42 2.40
CA GLN A 199 -0.01 -9.75 1.92
C GLN A 199 -0.86 -10.31 0.79
N ALA A 200 -2.15 -9.97 0.73
CA ALA A 200 -3.07 -10.41 -0.31
C ALA A 200 -3.15 -9.43 -1.50
N GLY A 201 -2.18 -8.50 -1.63
CA GLY A 201 -2.13 -7.55 -2.75
C GLY A 201 -3.33 -6.60 -2.83
N GLY A 202 -3.90 -6.21 -1.68
CA GLY A 202 -5.09 -5.36 -1.63
C GLY A 202 -6.43 -6.11 -1.71
N HIS A 203 -6.42 -7.42 -1.92
CA HIS A 203 -7.62 -8.23 -2.05
C HIS A 203 -7.69 -9.38 -1.03
N LEU A 204 -8.35 -9.15 0.12
CA LEU A 204 -8.69 -10.26 1.02
C LEU A 204 -9.83 -11.09 0.45
N PRO A 205 -9.80 -12.44 0.39
CA PRO A 205 -10.98 -13.25 0.05
C PRO A 205 -12.11 -13.05 1.08
N SER A 206 -13.37 -13.08 0.65
CA SER A 206 -14.53 -12.89 1.54
C SER A 206 -14.58 -13.86 2.72
N SER A 207 -14.02 -15.07 2.56
CA SER A 207 -13.89 -16.12 3.58
C SER A 207 -12.94 -15.77 4.74
N VAL A 208 -12.04 -14.81 4.56
CA VAL A 208 -11.08 -14.34 5.59
C VAL A 208 -11.55 -13.03 6.24
N ARG A 209 -12.60 -12.41 5.68
CA ARG A 209 -13.10 -11.09 6.10
C ARG A 209 -14.09 -11.20 7.27
N THR A 210 -13.83 -10.45 8.33
CA THR A 210 -14.80 -10.26 9.44
C THR A 210 -15.70 -9.04 9.24
N ASN A 211 -15.41 -8.20 8.23
CA ASN A 211 -16.13 -6.98 7.82
C ASN A 211 -16.24 -6.91 6.28
N THR A 212 -17.16 -6.12 5.73
CA THR A 212 -17.23 -5.86 4.28
C THR A 212 -16.07 -4.97 3.82
N ILE A 213 -15.75 -4.94 2.51
CA ILE A 213 -14.67 -4.09 1.97
C ILE A 213 -14.90 -2.60 2.21
N PRO A 214 -16.11 -2.04 1.98
CA PRO A 214 -16.35 -0.63 2.28
C PRO A 214 -16.10 -0.29 3.75
N THR A 215 -16.46 -1.19 4.69
CA THR A 215 -16.17 -1.01 6.11
C THR A 215 -14.68 -1.17 6.41
N LEU A 216 -14.01 -2.16 5.81
CA LEU A 216 -12.57 -2.36 5.98
C LEU A 216 -11.81 -1.11 5.54
N PHE A 217 -12.08 -0.63 4.34
CA PHE A 217 -11.44 0.54 3.77
C PHE A 217 -11.72 1.80 4.59
N ARG A 218 -13.00 2.13 4.81
CA ARG A 218 -13.40 3.38 5.47
C ARG A 218 -12.98 3.46 6.94
N SER A 219 -13.02 2.35 7.67
CA SER A 219 -12.79 2.36 9.12
C SER A 219 -11.37 2.03 9.53
N TYR A 220 -10.55 1.45 8.64
CA TYR A 220 -9.25 0.90 9.03
C TYR A 220 -8.10 1.16 8.06
N LEU A 221 -8.35 1.25 6.74
CA LEU A 221 -7.26 1.35 5.75
C LEU A 221 -7.00 2.78 5.27
N ARG A 222 -8.05 3.61 5.16
CA ARG A 222 -7.97 4.93 4.54
C ARG A 222 -6.92 5.84 5.15
N ASP A 223 -6.86 5.87 6.48
CA ASP A 223 -6.01 6.79 7.25
C ASP A 223 -4.84 6.06 7.94
N ASP A 224 -4.58 4.80 7.56
CA ASP A 224 -3.49 4.01 8.14
C ASP A 224 -2.16 4.32 7.41
N PRO A 225 -1.12 4.83 8.12
CA PRO A 225 0.12 5.26 7.47
C PRO A 225 0.82 4.18 6.66
N THR A 226 0.82 2.93 7.14
CA THR A 226 1.44 1.79 6.43
C THR A 226 0.68 1.42 5.16
N THR A 227 -0.63 1.65 5.14
CA THR A 227 -1.46 1.45 3.95
C THR A 227 -1.24 2.57 2.94
N ILE A 228 -1.11 3.81 3.38
CA ILE A 228 -0.82 4.97 2.53
C ILE A 228 0.54 4.80 1.84
N GLU A 229 1.60 4.55 2.62
CA GLU A 229 2.96 4.31 2.10
C GLU A 229 2.96 3.18 1.05
N TRP A 230 2.27 2.07 1.35
CA TRP A 230 2.14 0.96 0.40
C TRP A 230 1.37 1.35 -0.88
N ALA A 231 0.31 2.16 -0.77
CA ALA A 231 -0.43 2.63 -1.94
C ALA A 231 0.40 3.57 -2.80
N GLU A 232 1.18 4.46 -2.18
CA GLU A 232 2.12 5.36 -2.86
C GLU A 232 3.19 4.57 -3.62
N ASP A 233 3.78 3.52 -3.01
CA ASP A 233 4.73 2.63 -3.68
C ASP A 233 4.12 1.94 -4.91
N VAL A 234 2.89 1.43 -4.79
CA VAL A 234 2.19 0.73 -5.88
C VAL A 234 1.87 1.68 -7.03
N VAL A 235 1.36 2.87 -6.74
CA VAL A 235 1.05 3.87 -7.76
C VAL A 235 2.33 4.36 -8.44
N SER A 236 3.39 4.60 -7.68
CA SER A 236 4.69 5.03 -8.22
C SER A 236 5.28 3.97 -9.15
N ALA A 237 5.27 2.70 -8.73
CA ALA A 237 5.74 1.59 -9.57
C ALA A 237 4.92 1.46 -10.86
N ALA A 238 3.59 1.56 -10.76
CA ALA A 238 2.71 1.48 -11.93
C ALA A 238 2.94 2.62 -12.93
N LEU A 239 3.19 3.85 -12.45
CA LEU A 239 3.53 4.98 -13.30
C LEU A 239 4.86 4.79 -14.04
N VAL A 240 5.89 4.30 -13.33
CA VAL A 240 7.20 3.99 -13.92
C VAL A 240 7.07 2.91 -15.00
N ASP A 241 6.29 1.86 -14.73
CA ASP A 241 6.04 0.78 -15.70
C ASP A 241 5.29 1.29 -16.94
N ALA A 242 4.33 2.20 -16.77
CA ALA A 242 3.60 2.82 -17.87
C ALA A 242 4.52 3.70 -18.74
N GLU A 243 5.39 4.49 -18.12
CA GLU A 243 6.38 5.31 -18.83
C GLU A 243 7.37 4.43 -19.61
N HIS A 244 7.94 3.39 -19.00
CA HIS A 244 8.81 2.46 -19.70
C HIS A 244 8.11 1.78 -20.87
N SER A 245 6.85 1.36 -20.69
CA SER A 245 6.06 0.74 -21.75
C SER A 245 5.83 1.69 -22.93
N ALA A 246 5.58 2.97 -22.64
CA ALA A 246 5.43 4.00 -23.66
C ALA A 246 6.73 4.28 -24.41
N LEU A 247 7.86 4.35 -23.70
CA LEU A 247 9.18 4.52 -24.29
C LEU A 247 9.57 3.33 -25.18
N ASP A 248 9.31 2.10 -24.73
CA ASP A 248 9.54 0.89 -25.51
C ASP A 248 8.63 0.82 -26.74
N ALA A 249 7.37 1.26 -26.63
CA ALA A 249 6.48 1.40 -27.78
C ALA A 249 7.01 2.42 -28.79
N HIS A 250 7.43 3.61 -28.32
CA HIS A 250 8.06 4.63 -29.16
C HIS A 250 9.28 4.08 -29.90
N ARG A 251 10.21 3.44 -29.19
CA ARG A 251 11.45 2.88 -29.76
C ARG A 251 11.17 1.81 -30.80
N ARG A 252 10.26 0.87 -30.53
CA ARG A 252 9.89 -0.17 -31.51
C ARG A 252 9.37 0.40 -32.83
N VAL A 253 8.53 1.43 -32.75
CA VAL A 253 7.98 2.06 -33.97
C VAL A 253 9.08 2.87 -34.67
N LEU A 254 9.90 3.61 -33.93
CA LEU A 254 11.01 4.38 -34.47
C LEU A 254 12.04 3.48 -35.18
N ASP A 255 12.41 2.37 -34.58
CA ASP A 255 13.32 1.36 -35.15
C ASP A 255 12.81 0.83 -36.49
N ALA A 256 11.49 0.56 -36.59
CA ALA A 256 10.86 0.13 -37.83
C ALA A 256 10.78 1.24 -38.89
N ASN A 257 10.76 2.50 -38.46
CA ASN A 257 10.51 3.67 -39.30
C ASN A 257 11.75 4.56 -39.50
N GLY A 258 12.96 3.99 -39.49
CA GLY A 258 14.19 4.73 -39.83
C GLY A 258 15.19 4.92 -38.68
N GLY A 259 14.93 4.33 -37.51
CA GLY A 259 15.92 4.08 -36.45
C GLY A 259 16.20 5.22 -35.49
N SER A 260 16.12 6.48 -35.93
CA SER A 260 16.42 7.62 -35.04
C SER A 260 15.74 8.90 -35.50
N LEU A 261 15.28 9.70 -34.54
CA LEU A 261 14.86 11.08 -34.79
C LEU A 261 16.09 11.96 -35.07
N ARG A 262 15.97 12.92 -36.00
CA ARG A 262 17.01 13.92 -36.25
C ARG A 262 16.75 15.17 -35.42
N VAL A 263 17.43 15.29 -34.28
CA VAL A 263 17.31 16.44 -33.39
C VAL A 263 18.60 17.28 -33.47
N VAL A 264 18.48 18.53 -33.94
CA VAL A 264 19.61 19.44 -34.14
C VAL A 264 19.46 20.66 -33.21
N PRO A 265 20.15 20.66 -32.06
CA PRO A 265 20.19 21.82 -31.17
C PRO A 265 21.04 22.95 -31.75
N GLY A 266 20.88 24.16 -31.23
CA GLY A 266 21.58 25.36 -31.68
C GLY A 266 20.81 26.15 -32.74
N PRO A 267 21.51 27.01 -33.50
CA PRO A 267 20.91 27.82 -34.55
C PRO A 267 20.27 26.97 -35.66
N ALA A 268 19.07 27.33 -36.12
CA ALA A 268 18.39 26.63 -37.21
C ALA A 268 18.78 27.16 -38.61
N ASP A 269 19.96 27.78 -38.75
CA ASP A 269 20.40 28.29 -40.04
C ASP A 269 20.93 27.18 -40.97
N ALA A 270 20.88 27.45 -42.28
CA ALA A 270 21.21 26.45 -43.30
C ALA A 270 22.66 25.95 -43.21
N GLN A 271 23.60 26.72 -42.66
CA GLN A 271 24.99 26.26 -42.50
C GLN A 271 25.08 25.25 -41.36
N HIS A 272 24.52 25.59 -40.19
CA HIS A 272 24.51 24.69 -39.03
C HIS A 272 23.79 23.36 -39.34
N LEU A 273 22.66 23.43 -40.04
CA LEU A 273 21.93 22.23 -40.46
C LEU A 273 22.72 21.34 -41.43
N ARG A 274 23.52 21.92 -42.33
CA ARG A 274 24.43 21.15 -43.20
C ARG A 274 25.54 20.50 -42.40
N ASP A 275 26.13 21.22 -41.46
CA ASP A 275 27.19 20.70 -40.60
C ASP A 275 26.68 19.57 -39.70
N ALA A 276 25.38 19.58 -39.37
CA ALA A 276 24.66 18.49 -38.70
C ALA A 276 24.24 17.32 -39.63
N GLY A 277 24.60 17.37 -40.92
CA GLY A 277 24.42 16.26 -41.88
C GLY A 277 23.16 16.30 -42.73
N LEU A 278 22.45 17.43 -42.82
CA LEU A 278 21.35 17.58 -43.78
C LEU A 278 21.90 17.86 -45.19
N ASP A 279 21.20 17.34 -46.21
CA ASP A 279 21.45 17.70 -47.60
C ASP A 279 21.37 19.24 -47.80
N PRO A 280 22.24 19.87 -48.61
CA PRO A 280 22.23 21.32 -48.79
C PRO A 280 20.91 21.94 -49.25
N THR A 281 20.06 21.19 -49.95
CA THR A 281 18.72 21.65 -50.33
C THR A 281 17.75 21.51 -49.18
N ALA A 282 17.75 20.37 -48.49
CA ALA A 282 16.93 20.15 -47.30
C ALA A 282 17.26 21.16 -46.18
N ALA A 283 18.54 21.44 -45.93
CA ALA A 283 18.98 22.41 -44.94
C ALA A 283 18.50 23.83 -45.24
N ARG A 284 18.51 24.26 -46.52
CA ARG A 284 17.97 25.57 -46.91
C ARG A 284 16.46 25.65 -46.73
N LYS A 285 15.73 24.61 -47.12
CA LYS A 285 14.27 24.54 -46.95
C LYS A 285 13.87 24.51 -45.47
N ALA A 286 14.57 23.72 -44.65
CA ALA A 286 14.38 23.68 -43.19
C ALA A 286 14.63 25.05 -42.56
N ALA A 287 15.74 25.71 -42.88
CA ALA A 287 16.04 27.05 -42.36
C ALA A 287 15.05 28.13 -42.84
N ALA A 288 14.31 27.88 -43.92
CA ALA A 288 13.24 28.74 -44.40
C ALA A 288 11.85 28.37 -43.85
N GLY A 289 11.74 27.33 -43.01
CA GLY A 289 10.48 26.79 -42.51
C GLY A 289 9.65 26.05 -43.56
N GLU A 290 10.18 25.81 -44.76
CA GLU A 290 9.45 25.15 -45.86
C GLU A 290 9.24 23.64 -45.60
N LEU A 291 9.95 23.06 -44.63
CA LEU A 291 9.80 21.66 -44.21
C LEU A 291 8.95 21.50 -42.96
N ASP A 292 8.47 22.60 -42.37
CA ASP A 292 7.70 22.57 -41.15
C ASP A 292 6.35 21.91 -41.37
N THR A 293 5.98 21.04 -40.44
CA THR A 293 4.66 20.43 -40.35
C THR A 293 3.90 21.12 -39.20
N VAL A 294 3.29 20.34 -38.29
CA VAL A 294 2.51 20.86 -37.17
C VAL A 294 3.42 21.10 -35.96
N TRP A 295 4.10 20.06 -35.48
CA TRP A 295 4.95 20.11 -34.28
C TRP A 295 6.42 19.75 -34.56
N THR A 296 6.72 19.34 -35.79
CA THR A 296 8.04 18.88 -36.25
C THR A 296 8.28 19.34 -37.68
N ALA A 297 9.47 19.13 -38.23
CA ALA A 297 9.74 19.24 -39.67
C ALA A 297 9.95 17.84 -40.28
N CYS A 298 9.78 17.72 -41.59
CA CYS A 298 9.99 16.46 -42.32
C CYS A 298 11.03 16.61 -43.44
N VAL A 299 12.08 15.79 -43.43
CA VAL A 299 13.13 15.88 -44.46
C VAL A 299 12.77 15.22 -45.79
N ASP A 300 11.82 14.28 -45.80
CA ASP A 300 11.37 13.57 -47.00
C ASP A 300 9.91 13.10 -46.84
N PRO A 301 8.93 13.95 -47.21
CA PRO A 301 7.51 13.57 -47.14
C PRO A 301 7.09 12.60 -48.25
N ASP A 302 7.90 12.45 -49.30
CA ASP A 302 7.57 11.64 -50.48
C ASP A 302 7.96 10.16 -50.30
N HIS A 303 8.83 9.85 -49.33
CA HIS A 303 9.28 8.48 -49.05
C HIS A 303 9.30 8.17 -47.55
N HIS A 304 8.24 7.54 -47.04
CA HIS A 304 8.20 7.04 -45.67
C HIS A 304 9.28 5.96 -45.45
N PRO A 305 10.09 5.99 -44.37
CA PRO A 305 11.25 5.11 -44.24
C PRO A 305 10.95 3.61 -44.25
N ALA A 306 9.76 3.20 -43.78
CA ALA A 306 9.37 1.80 -43.74
C ALA A 306 8.71 1.30 -45.05
N SER A 307 7.96 2.14 -45.75
CA SER A 307 7.16 1.72 -46.93
C SER A 307 7.74 2.21 -48.25
N GLY A 308 8.53 3.29 -48.25
CA GLY A 308 9.01 4.00 -49.43
C GLY A 308 7.93 4.80 -50.16
N GLU A 309 6.70 4.86 -49.65
CA GLU A 309 5.58 5.57 -50.26
C GLU A 309 5.45 7.00 -49.74
N VAL A 310 4.69 7.83 -50.46
CA VAL A 310 4.33 9.19 -50.01
C VAL A 310 3.60 9.11 -48.67
N CYS A 311 4.07 9.90 -47.69
CA CYS A 311 3.55 9.87 -46.34
C CYS A 311 2.07 10.30 -46.30
N ARG A 312 1.24 9.46 -45.67
CA ARG A 312 -0.18 9.75 -45.33
C ARG A 312 -0.45 9.28 -43.91
N PRO A 313 0.07 9.99 -42.89
CA PRO A 313 -0.05 9.54 -41.51
C PRO A 313 -1.52 9.51 -41.09
N ALA A 314 -1.88 8.54 -40.25
CA ALA A 314 -3.21 8.49 -39.64
C ALA A 314 -3.35 9.57 -38.56
N SER A 315 -2.23 9.94 -37.93
CA SER A 315 -2.10 10.98 -36.92
C SER A 315 -0.80 11.78 -37.16
N PHE A 316 -0.83 13.10 -37.03
CA PHE A 316 0.41 13.89 -37.10
C PHE A 316 1.37 13.59 -35.94
N LEU A 317 0.90 12.96 -34.87
CA LEU A 317 1.75 12.49 -33.78
C LEU A 317 2.64 11.30 -34.20
N ASP A 318 2.25 10.56 -35.24
CA ASP A 318 3.06 9.47 -35.80
C ASP A 318 4.43 9.99 -36.30
N CYS A 319 4.53 11.27 -36.63
CA CYS A 319 5.79 11.91 -37.03
C CYS A 319 6.85 11.89 -35.91
N PHE A 320 6.45 11.83 -34.63
CA PHE A 320 7.40 11.65 -33.51
C PHE A 320 8.00 10.25 -33.45
N HIS A 321 7.59 9.34 -34.34
CA HIS A 321 8.04 7.95 -34.42
C HIS A 321 8.67 7.62 -35.78
N CYS A 322 9.14 8.64 -36.53
CA CYS A 322 9.63 8.49 -37.90
C CYS A 322 11.06 9.05 -38.06
N GLY A 323 11.92 8.33 -38.77
CA GLY A 323 13.31 8.74 -39.04
C GLY A 323 13.45 9.95 -39.98
N ASN A 324 12.39 10.31 -40.71
CA ASN A 324 12.35 11.56 -41.49
C ASN A 324 12.02 12.78 -40.62
N CYS A 325 11.69 12.59 -39.34
CA CYS A 325 11.42 13.68 -38.41
C CYS A 325 12.67 14.49 -38.13
N LEU A 326 12.56 15.79 -38.34
CA LEU A 326 13.54 16.80 -38.00
C LEU A 326 12.99 17.70 -36.90
N VAL A 327 13.76 17.85 -35.83
CA VAL A 327 13.50 18.83 -34.80
C VAL A 327 14.69 19.76 -34.67
N THR A 328 14.44 21.05 -34.83
CA THR A 328 15.40 22.12 -34.56
C THR A 328 14.87 22.99 -33.42
N ARG A 329 15.65 24.00 -33.05
CA ARG A 329 15.22 24.99 -32.06
C ARG A 329 13.90 25.67 -32.42
N ASP A 330 13.59 25.81 -33.72
CA ASP A 330 12.40 26.54 -34.18
C ASP A 330 11.09 25.76 -33.95
N GLN A 331 11.15 24.43 -33.84
CA GLN A 331 9.97 23.60 -33.53
C GLN A 331 9.75 23.40 -32.02
N LEU A 332 10.71 23.78 -31.16
CA LEU A 332 10.58 23.62 -29.71
C LEU A 332 9.33 24.28 -29.11
N PRO A 333 8.96 25.54 -29.46
CA PRO A 333 7.79 26.17 -28.88
C PRO A 333 6.50 25.36 -29.11
N ALA A 334 6.32 24.85 -30.34
CA ALA A 334 5.16 24.03 -30.68
C ALA A 334 5.12 22.71 -29.90
N GLN A 335 6.27 22.08 -29.65
CA GLN A 335 6.35 20.84 -28.87
C GLN A 335 6.10 21.06 -27.38
N LEU A 336 6.55 22.17 -26.82
CA LEU A 336 6.22 22.55 -25.45
C LEU A 336 4.71 22.85 -25.30
N GLY A 337 4.11 23.51 -26.30
CA GLY A 337 2.65 23.69 -26.38
C GLY A 337 1.90 22.35 -26.45
N LEU A 338 2.40 21.41 -27.26
CA LEU A 338 1.85 20.06 -27.33
C LEU A 338 1.94 19.34 -25.97
N LEU A 339 3.08 19.39 -25.27
CA LEU A 339 3.22 18.77 -23.95
C LEU A 339 2.21 19.32 -22.93
N ASP A 340 1.95 20.63 -22.95
CA ASP A 340 0.91 21.22 -22.09
C ASP A 340 -0.49 20.72 -22.46
N ALA A 341 -0.80 20.62 -23.75
CA ALA A 341 -2.07 20.07 -24.22
C ALA A 341 -2.22 18.59 -23.83
N LEU A 342 -1.16 17.78 -23.95
CA LEU A 342 -1.14 16.40 -23.46
C LEU A 342 -1.34 16.33 -21.94
N GLY A 343 -0.73 17.25 -21.18
CA GLY A 343 -0.93 17.40 -19.75
C GLY A 343 -2.38 17.70 -19.38
N ALA A 344 -3.01 18.66 -20.06
CA ALA A 344 -4.42 19.00 -19.87
C ALA A 344 -5.35 17.81 -20.21
N ARG A 345 -5.01 17.00 -21.23
CA ARG A 345 -5.76 15.79 -21.58
C ARG A 345 -5.66 14.71 -20.51
N ARG A 346 -4.56 14.63 -19.79
CA ARG A 346 -4.37 13.65 -18.69
C ARG A 346 -5.34 13.88 -17.54
N GLU A 347 -5.79 15.12 -17.33
CA GLU A 347 -6.80 15.45 -16.31
C GLU A 347 -8.22 14.97 -16.68
N GLN A 348 -8.46 14.69 -17.96
CA GLN A 348 -9.78 14.34 -18.49
C GLN A 348 -9.92 12.86 -18.86
N LEU A 349 -8.81 12.17 -19.12
CA LEU A 349 -8.76 10.76 -19.50
C LEU A 349 -8.37 9.88 -18.30
N SER A 350 -8.70 8.59 -18.39
CA SER A 350 -8.10 7.62 -17.47
C SER A 350 -6.59 7.51 -17.76
N GLU A 351 -5.79 7.17 -16.75
CA GLU A 351 -4.34 6.93 -16.94
C GLU A 351 -4.09 5.89 -18.06
N GLN A 352 -4.90 4.83 -18.10
CA GLN A 352 -4.76 3.78 -19.11
C GLN A 352 -4.99 4.31 -20.54
N ASP A 353 -6.05 5.09 -20.75
CA ASP A 353 -6.38 5.63 -22.08
C ASP A 353 -5.36 6.68 -22.51
N TRP A 354 -4.91 7.53 -21.56
CA TRP A 354 -3.91 8.55 -21.83
C TRP A 354 -2.56 7.93 -22.23
N TRP A 355 -2.07 6.95 -21.48
CA TRP A 355 -0.83 6.25 -21.80
C TRP A 355 -0.93 5.48 -23.12
N GLY A 356 -2.07 4.83 -23.38
CA GLY A 356 -2.30 4.10 -24.62
C GLY A 356 -2.29 4.99 -25.86
N ARG A 357 -2.77 6.23 -25.74
CA ARG A 357 -2.93 7.14 -26.88
C ARG A 357 -1.78 8.13 -27.07
N TYR A 358 -1.29 8.72 -25.99
CA TYR A 358 -0.31 9.82 -26.05
C TYR A 358 1.03 9.48 -25.42
N GLY A 359 1.11 8.38 -24.67
CA GLY A 359 2.29 8.02 -23.90
C GLY A 359 3.56 7.94 -24.76
N SER A 360 3.48 7.32 -25.93
CA SER A 360 4.64 7.16 -26.83
C SER A 360 5.17 8.50 -27.33
N VAL A 361 4.30 9.47 -27.61
CA VAL A 361 4.66 10.80 -28.10
C VAL A 361 5.25 11.62 -26.97
N TRP A 362 4.61 11.59 -25.80
CA TRP A 362 5.15 12.22 -24.60
C TRP A 362 6.57 11.70 -24.32
N ALA A 363 6.77 10.37 -24.39
CA ALA A 363 8.07 9.75 -24.21
C ALA A 363 9.09 10.20 -25.27
N ALA A 364 8.70 10.29 -26.54
CA ALA A 364 9.58 10.79 -27.61
C ALA A 364 10.09 12.21 -27.32
N ILE A 365 9.17 13.11 -26.93
CA ILE A 365 9.51 14.51 -26.67
C ILE A 365 10.39 14.62 -25.42
N THR A 366 10.02 13.96 -24.32
CA THR A 366 10.72 14.10 -23.04
C THR A 366 12.05 13.35 -22.98
N ASN A 367 12.16 12.19 -23.62
CA ASN A 367 13.34 11.32 -23.49
C ASN A 367 14.32 11.43 -24.67
N ASP A 368 13.86 11.76 -25.88
CA ASP A 368 14.72 11.75 -27.06
C ASP A 368 14.97 13.16 -27.64
N ILE A 369 14.00 14.07 -27.51
CA ILE A 369 14.08 15.43 -28.07
C ILE A 369 14.60 16.44 -27.05
N LEU A 370 13.85 16.71 -25.98
CA LEU A 370 14.16 17.81 -25.05
C LEU A 370 15.53 17.64 -24.39
N VAL A 371 15.97 16.40 -24.15
CA VAL A 371 17.29 16.10 -23.58
C VAL A 371 18.47 16.55 -24.45
N LYS A 372 18.25 16.88 -25.73
CA LYS A 372 19.28 17.34 -26.66
C LYS A 372 19.48 18.85 -26.64
N PHE A 373 18.51 19.59 -26.11
CA PHE A 373 18.54 21.05 -26.06
C PHE A 373 19.06 21.56 -24.72
N SER A 374 19.71 22.72 -24.74
CA SER A 374 20.15 23.37 -23.52
C SER A 374 18.98 23.98 -22.75
N ALA A 375 19.15 24.15 -21.44
CA ALA A 375 18.13 24.81 -20.59
C ALA A 375 17.75 26.22 -21.10
N ALA A 376 18.72 26.96 -21.64
CA ALA A 376 18.48 28.29 -22.20
C ALA A 376 17.62 28.25 -23.47
N GLU A 377 17.79 27.25 -24.33
CA GLU A 377 16.94 27.07 -25.52
C GLU A 377 15.51 26.70 -25.13
N ILE A 378 15.35 25.82 -24.13
CA ILE A 378 14.03 25.44 -23.61
C ILE A 378 13.34 26.65 -22.97
N GLU A 379 14.06 27.46 -22.17
CA GLU A 379 13.50 28.67 -21.55
C GLU A 379 13.04 29.70 -22.60
N LEU A 380 13.86 29.93 -23.63
CA LEU A 380 13.49 30.79 -24.75
C LEU A 380 12.27 30.25 -25.51
N ALA A 381 12.21 28.94 -25.76
CA ALA A 381 11.08 28.31 -26.43
C ALA A 381 9.80 28.38 -25.59
N GLN A 382 9.91 28.26 -24.26
CA GLN A 382 8.78 28.39 -23.35
C GLN A 382 8.14 29.78 -23.42
N ALA A 383 8.96 30.83 -23.58
CA ALA A 383 8.48 32.20 -23.74
C ALA A 383 7.80 32.46 -25.09
N ALA A 384 8.12 31.66 -26.11
CA ALA A 384 7.57 31.75 -27.47
C ALA A 384 6.48 30.70 -27.76
N LYS A 385 6.06 29.95 -26.74
CA LYS A 385 5.08 28.87 -26.86
C LYS A 385 3.75 29.37 -27.41
N PRO A 386 3.13 28.69 -28.39
CA PRO A 386 1.83 29.09 -28.90
C PRO A 386 0.72 28.84 -27.87
N ASP A 387 -0.33 29.65 -27.91
CA ASP A 387 -1.50 29.52 -27.04
C ASP A 387 -2.38 28.30 -27.41
N ASP A 388 -2.39 27.91 -28.68
CA ASP A 388 -3.11 26.74 -29.19
C ASP A 388 -2.12 25.71 -29.75
N ALA A 389 -2.19 24.49 -29.22
CA ALA A 389 -1.35 23.37 -29.65
C ALA A 389 -1.91 22.63 -30.87
N LEU A 390 -3.10 22.99 -31.37
CA LEU A 390 -3.79 22.36 -32.51
C LEU A 390 -4.12 20.87 -32.35
N LEU A 391 -3.91 20.30 -31.16
CA LEU A 391 -4.11 18.88 -30.87
C LEU A 391 -5.54 18.44 -31.24
N ASP A 392 -6.54 19.23 -30.87
CA ASP A 392 -7.95 18.90 -31.05
C ASP A 392 -8.41 18.95 -32.51
N LEU A 393 -7.71 19.72 -33.34
CA LEU A 393 -8.02 19.87 -34.75
C LEU A 393 -7.40 18.74 -35.59
N LEU A 394 -6.24 18.25 -35.15
CA LEU A 394 -5.36 17.39 -35.94
C LEU A 394 -5.35 15.94 -35.49
N GLU A 395 -5.89 15.66 -34.30
CA GLU A 395 -6.14 14.31 -33.81
C GLU A 395 -7.61 13.92 -33.92
N ASN A 396 -7.85 12.60 -34.00
CA ASN A 396 -9.20 12.06 -33.91
C ASN A 396 -9.89 12.51 -32.62
N PRO A 397 -11.23 12.64 -32.58
CA PRO A 397 -11.94 12.99 -31.35
C PRO A 397 -11.54 12.05 -30.20
N TRP A 398 -11.20 12.60 -29.04
CA TRP A 398 -10.90 11.79 -27.83
C TRP A 398 -12.17 11.32 -27.11
N GLU A 399 -13.34 11.86 -27.47
CA GLU A 399 -14.64 11.49 -26.90
C GLU A 399 -15.16 10.13 -27.39
N HIS A 400 -14.49 9.52 -28.37
CA HIS A 400 -14.79 8.20 -28.90
C HIS A 400 -13.51 7.35 -28.87
N PRO A 401 -13.41 6.38 -27.95
CA PRO A 401 -12.26 5.48 -27.82
C PRO A 401 -11.98 4.64 -29.07
#